data_AF-A0AAJ1F309-F1
#
_entry.id   AF-A0AAJ1F309-F1
#
_cell.length_a   1.000
_cell.length_b   1.000
_cell.length_c   1.000
_cell.angle_alpha   90.00
_cell.angle_beta   90.00
_cell.angle_gamma   90.00
#
_symmetry.space_group_name_H-M   'P 1'
#
loop_
_entity.id
_entity.type
_entity.pdbx_description
1 polymer ?
#
loop_
_entity_poly.entity_id
_entity_poly.type
_entity_poly.pdbx_seq_one_letter_code
_entity_poly.pdbx_strand_id
1 'polypeptide(L)' 'NIALNKTSKASSEFTDPNDGNKTYQSLLAFDGKGTNETVDGKQSRWVSLRTKDDPTATSQWIYVDLEADYDISKV' A
#
# COMPACT_ATOMS: atom_id res chain seq x y z
N ASN A 1 16.08 -4.52 0.69
CA ASN A 1 14.74 -4.18 1.21
C ASN A 1 14.15 -5.45 1.80
N ILE A 2 14.07 -5.54 3.14
CA ILE A 2 13.60 -6.76 3.84
C ILE A 2 12.06 -6.93 3.78
N ALA A 3 11.34 -5.88 3.40
CA ALA A 3 9.88 -5.91 3.23
C ALA A 3 9.45 -6.35 1.83
N LEU A 4 10.37 -6.56 0.88
CA LEU A 4 10.05 -6.90 -0.51
C LEU A 4 9.20 -8.19 -0.61
N ASN A 5 8.05 -8.09 -1.25
CA ASN A 5 7.08 -9.18 -1.46
C ASN A 5 6.58 -9.86 -0.17
N LYS A 6 6.67 -9.16 0.97
CA LYS A 6 6.12 -9.64 2.24
C LYS A 6 4.63 -9.37 2.35
N THR A 7 3.96 -10.18 3.16
CA THR A 7 2.54 -9.98 3.48
C THR A 7 2.38 -8.66 4.22
N SER A 8 1.38 -7.88 3.83
CA SER A 8 1.06 -6.61 4.46
C SER A 8 -0.42 -6.46 4.76
N LYS A 9 -0.71 -5.52 5.66
CA LYS A 9 -2.06 -5.07 6.00
C LYS A 9 -2.08 -3.56 6.08
N ALA A 10 -3.22 -2.96 5.81
CA ALA A 10 -3.44 -1.54 6.04
C ALA A 10 -4.74 -1.32 6.81
N SER A 11 -4.86 -0.14 7.42
CA SER A 11 -6.09 0.34 8.03
C SER A 11 -7.25 0.39 7.04
N SER A 12 -6.96 0.70 5.78
CA SER A 12 -7.92 0.75 4.69
C SER A 12 -7.22 0.68 3.33
N GLU A 13 -8.00 0.36 2.30
CA GLU A 13 -7.57 0.31 0.91
C GLU A 13 -8.61 1.04 0.06
N PHE A 14 -8.15 1.96 -0.79
CA PHE A 14 -9.02 2.74 -1.66
C PHE A 14 -9.23 2.02 -2.99
N THR A 15 -10.49 1.88 -3.39
CA THR A 15 -10.87 1.44 -4.73
C THR A 15 -11.20 2.66 -5.58
N ASP A 16 -10.43 2.87 -6.65
CA ASP A 16 -10.63 4.02 -7.53
C ASP A 16 -11.60 3.69 -8.68
N PRO A 17 -12.81 4.27 -8.69
CA PRO A 17 -13.77 4.03 -9.76
C PRO A 17 -13.29 4.57 -11.11
N ASN A 18 -12.36 5.53 -11.13
CA ASN A 18 -11.82 6.12 -12.36
C ASN A 18 -10.64 5.33 -12.93
N ASP A 19 -10.08 4.39 -12.16
CA ASP A 19 -8.99 3.52 -12.58
C ASP A 19 -9.49 2.08 -12.77
N GLY A 20 -10.64 1.93 -13.43
CA GLY A 20 -11.28 0.65 -13.70
C GLY A 20 -11.54 -0.18 -12.44
N ASN A 21 -11.98 0.47 -11.36
CA ASN A 21 -12.22 -0.13 -10.04
C ASN A 21 -10.99 -0.86 -9.45
N LYS A 22 -9.77 -0.36 -9.72
CA LYS A 22 -8.56 -0.89 -9.10
C LYS A 22 -8.58 -0.58 -7.60
N THR A 23 -8.35 -1.61 -6.78
CA THR A 23 -8.05 -1.45 -5.35
C THR A 23 -6.54 -1.26 -5.16
N TYR A 24 -6.15 -0.18 -4.50
CA TYR A 24 -4.77 0.16 -4.19
C TYR A 24 -4.33 -0.50 -2.88
N GLN A 25 -4.07 -1.80 -2.97
CA GLN A 25 -3.80 -2.66 -1.82
C GLN A 25 -2.45 -2.39 -1.17
N SER A 26 -2.34 -2.74 0.11
CA SER A 26 -1.12 -2.62 0.90
C SER A 26 0.09 -3.38 0.32
N LEU A 27 -0.13 -4.50 -0.37
CA LEU A 27 0.94 -5.28 -1.01
C LEU A 27 1.71 -4.49 -2.10
N LEU A 28 1.04 -3.53 -2.74
CA LEU A 28 1.63 -2.70 -3.79
C LEU A 28 2.65 -1.69 -3.25
N ALA A 29 2.72 -1.45 -1.94
CA ALA A 29 3.78 -0.65 -1.34
C ALA A 29 5.11 -1.41 -1.19
N PHE A 30 5.07 -2.75 -1.34
CA PHE A 30 6.17 -3.65 -1.04
C PHE A 30 6.54 -4.57 -2.22
N ASP A 31 5.98 -4.33 -3.41
CA ASP A 31 6.19 -5.14 -4.62
C ASP A 31 7.50 -4.82 -5.37
N GLY A 32 8.29 -3.88 -4.84
CA GLY A 32 9.56 -3.43 -5.42
C GLY A 32 9.40 -2.51 -6.63
N LYS A 33 8.18 -2.08 -6.94
CA LYS A 33 7.87 -1.15 -8.03
C LYS A 33 7.90 0.29 -7.50
N GLY A 34 8.65 1.15 -8.18
CA GLY A 34 8.75 2.57 -7.84
C GLY A 34 7.53 3.38 -8.29
N THR A 35 7.48 4.65 -7.91
CA THR A 35 6.39 5.59 -8.25
C THR A 35 6.20 5.86 -9.75
N ASN A 36 7.13 5.42 -10.60
CA ASN A 36 7.07 5.54 -12.06
C ASN A 36 6.83 4.18 -12.75
N GLU A 37 6.67 3.11 -11.99
CA GLU A 37 6.40 1.78 -12.53
C GLU A 37 4.90 1.49 -12.50
N THR A 38 4.39 1.03 -13.63
CA THR A 38 2.99 0.61 -13.78
C THR A 38 2.92 -0.90 -13.95
N VAL A 39 1.94 -1.53 -13.29
CA VAL A 39 1.51 -2.89 -13.58
C VAL A 39 0.17 -2.78 -14.31
N ASP A 40 0.10 -3.35 -15.52
CA ASP A 40 -1.05 -3.26 -16.41
C ASP A 40 -1.49 -1.81 -16.73
N GLY A 41 -0.52 -0.90 -16.88
CA GLY A 41 -0.78 0.51 -17.16
C GLY A 41 -1.27 1.33 -15.96
N LYS A 42 -1.32 0.73 -14.76
CA LYS A 42 -1.82 1.36 -13.53
C LYS A 42 -0.71 1.47 -12.48
N GLN A 43 -0.76 2.52 -11.67
CA GLN A 43 0.24 2.82 -10.64
C GLN A 43 0.39 1.68 -9.61
N SER A 44 1.64 1.31 -9.26
CA SER A 44 1.93 0.39 -8.14
C SER A 44 2.18 1.20 -6.86
N ARG A 45 1.13 1.34 -6.05
CA ARG A 45 1.21 1.97 -4.73
C ARG A 45 0.04 1.55 -3.86
N TRP A 46 0.18 1.68 -2.54
CA TRP A 46 -0.96 1.68 -1.63
C TRP A 46 -1.63 3.06 -1.60
N VAL A 47 -2.95 3.09 -1.44
CA VAL A 47 -3.74 4.32 -1.21
C VAL A 47 -4.79 3.99 -0.15
N SER A 48 -4.79 4.76 0.94
CA SER A 48 -5.81 4.66 1.98
C SER A 48 -7.12 5.32 1.56
N LEU A 49 -8.19 5.07 2.33
CA LEU A 49 -9.34 5.97 2.34
C LEU A 49 -8.91 7.41 2.61
N ARG A 50 -9.63 8.35 2.01
CA ARG A 50 -9.34 9.78 2.07
C ARG A 50 -10.42 10.44 2.91
N THR A 51 -10.02 11.33 3.81
CA THR A 51 -10.96 12.04 4.70
C THR A 51 -12.07 12.80 3.95
N LYS A 52 -11.79 13.23 2.71
CA LYS A 52 -12.78 13.87 1.84
C LYS A 52 -13.91 12.94 1.39
N ASP A 53 -13.65 11.63 1.35
CA ASP A 53 -14.62 10.60 0.94
C ASP A 53 -15.24 9.91 2.16
N ASP A 54 -14.48 9.77 3.24
CA ASP A 54 -14.92 9.23 4.53
C ASP A 54 -14.33 10.06 5.69
N PRO A 55 -15.12 10.93 6.34
CA PRO A 55 -14.65 11.77 7.45
C PRO A 55 -14.08 11.02 8.65
N THR A 56 -14.36 9.72 8.79
CA THR A 56 -13.81 8.88 9.86
C THR A 56 -12.40 8.38 9.55
N ALA A 57 -11.97 8.47 8.29
CA ALA A 57 -10.64 8.09 7.83
C ALA A 57 -9.59 9.16 8.16
N THR A 58 -9.29 9.34 9.45
CA THR A 58 -8.34 10.37 9.95
C THR A 58 -6.98 9.81 10.36
N SER A 59 -6.91 8.51 10.68
CA SER A 59 -5.69 7.82 11.08
C SER A 59 -5.49 6.59 10.21
N GLN A 60 -4.53 6.67 9.28
CA GLN A 60 -4.24 5.58 8.33
C GLN A 60 -2.87 4.99 8.61
N TRP A 61 -2.76 3.66 8.50
CA TRP A 61 -1.53 2.92 8.76
C TRP A 61 -1.37 1.79 7.75
N ILE A 62 -0.11 1.39 7.55
CA ILE A 62 0.28 0.21 6.80
C ILE A 62 1.30 -0.56 7.64
N TYR A 63 1.18 -1.87 7.62
CA TYR A 63 1.97 -2.83 8.39
C TYR A 63 2.47 -3.92 7.45
N VAL A 64 3.71 -4.36 7.63
CA VAL A 64 4.29 -5.50 6.89
C VAL A 64 4.82 -6.52 7.89
N ASP A 65 4.46 -7.78 7.68
CA ASP A 65 4.97 -8.90 8.46
C ASP A 65 6.30 -9.35 7.88
N LEU A 66 7.38 -9.23 8.65
CA LEU A 66 8.71 -9.65 8.24
C LEU A 66 8.95 -11.16 8.47
N GLU A 67 8.08 -11.83 9.23
CA GLU A 67 8.10 -13.27 9.54
C GLU A 67 9.30 -13.74 10.38
N ALA A 68 10.20 -12.83 10.76
CA ALA A 68 11.35 -13.09 11.63
C ALA A 68 11.84 -11.77 12.27
N ASP A 69 12.78 -11.91 13.20
CA ASP A 69 13.45 -10.77 13.83
C ASP A 69 14.54 -10.20 12.92
N TYR A 70 14.49 -8.89 12.68
CA TYR A 70 15.47 -8.17 11.87
C TYR A 70 15.84 -6.84 12.53
N ASP A 71 17.12 -6.47 12.45
CA ASP A 71 17.55 -5.12 12.78
C ASP A 71 17.14 -4.13 11.67
N ILE A 72 16.25 -3.21 12.00
CA ILE A 72 15.81 -2.15 11.09
C ILE A 72 16.71 -0.93 11.29
N SER A 73 17.61 -0.71 10.34
CA SER A 73 18.51 0.46 10.36
C SER A 73 17.89 1.71 9.74
N LYS A 74 16.90 1.55 8.84
CA LYS A 74 16.20 2.64 8.16
C LYS A 74 14.86 2.16 7.60
N VAL A 75 13.88 3.06 7.57
CA VAL A 75 12.64 2.97 6.80
C VAL A 75 12.65 4.06 5.73
#